data_AF-A0A7X5VDA4-F1
#
_entry.id   AF-A0A7X5VDA4-F1
#
_cell.length_a   1.000
_cell.length_b   1.000
_cell.length_c   1.000
_cell.angle_alpha   90.00
_cell.angle_beta   90.00
_cell.angle_gamma   90.00
#
_symmetry.space_group_name_H-M   'P 1'
#
loop_
_entity.id
_entity.type
_entity.pdbx_description
1 polymer ?
#
loop_
_entity_poly.entity_id
_entity_poly.type
_entity_poly.pdbx_seq_one_letter_code
_entity_poly.pdbx_strand_id
1 'polypeptide(L)'
;MRRPLVIAHRAGNHLGTLRSALDRGADLVEADVHAYRGRLEIRHHKTLGPWWLWERGELVLRRRVPQVEELLAAAAGDPRLMLDLKGIHPRLAPRLAAVLSDTTITICTQHWWMLSAFRHLPNVRHVLSAGSRRGLRRLRSRLRRRSPHPPYGVCVHRRLLTPELVTELRQAGQVVFTWPVDTEEALDHARRLDVDGVIGKHVSWSTGVGGPPTPA
;
A
#
# COMPACT_ATOMS: atom_id res chain seq x y z
N MET A 1 -11.58 -8.64 20.44
CA MET A 1 -11.31 -7.83 19.22
C MET A 1 -9.97 -8.28 18.65
N ARG A 2 -9.86 -8.48 17.33
CA ARG A 2 -8.56 -8.82 16.71
C ARG A 2 -7.70 -7.56 16.64
N ARG A 3 -6.37 -7.70 16.80
CA ARG A 3 -5.45 -6.59 16.56
C ARG A 3 -5.40 -6.32 15.05
N PRO A 4 -5.48 -5.06 14.60
CA PRO A 4 -5.21 -4.76 13.20
C PRO A 4 -3.74 -5.04 12.87
N LEU A 5 -3.48 -5.42 11.62
CA LEU A 5 -2.13 -5.47 11.06
C LEU A 5 -1.51 -4.06 11.06
N VAL A 6 -0.22 -3.96 11.33
CA VAL A 6 0.54 -2.71 11.30
C VAL A 6 1.35 -2.66 10.02
N ILE A 7 0.97 -1.73 9.13
CA ILE A 7 1.68 -1.45 7.90
C ILE A 7 2.54 -0.20 8.09
N ALA A 8 3.86 -0.38 8.01
CA ALA A 8 4.84 0.70 8.18
C ALA A 8 4.83 1.63 6.97
N HIS A 9 4.12 2.75 7.08
CA HIS A 9 3.91 3.73 6.01
C HIS A 9 5.23 4.37 5.59
N ARG A 10 5.57 4.26 4.29
CA ARG A 10 6.79 4.79 3.66
C ARG A 10 8.09 4.27 4.24
N ALA A 11 8.08 3.27 5.13
CA ALA A 11 9.32 2.74 5.69
C ALA A 11 10.14 2.01 4.62
N GLY A 12 9.50 1.55 3.53
CA GLY A 12 10.18 1.02 2.36
C GLY A 12 10.72 2.11 1.42
N ASN A 13 10.46 3.40 1.67
CA ASN A 13 10.99 4.47 0.80
C ASN A 13 12.51 4.66 0.91
N HIS A 14 13.12 4.13 1.97
CA HIS A 14 14.56 4.12 2.19
C HIS A 14 15.02 2.73 2.62
N LEU A 15 16.15 2.26 2.09
CA LEU A 15 16.64 0.90 2.34
C LEU A 15 16.98 0.65 3.83
N GLY A 16 17.49 1.67 4.53
CA GLY A 16 17.79 1.57 5.96
C GLY A 16 16.53 1.45 6.83
N THR A 17 15.47 2.19 6.50
CA THR A 17 14.20 2.13 7.26
C THR A 17 13.40 0.87 6.95
N LEU A 18 13.57 0.28 5.76
CA LEU A 18 12.97 -0.99 5.38
C LEU A 18 13.36 -2.09 6.36
N ARG A 19 14.67 -2.33 6.52
CA ARG A 19 15.20 -3.39 7.41
C ARG A 19 14.76 -3.16 8.84
N SER A 20 14.91 -1.94 9.34
CA SER A 20 14.46 -1.57 10.68
C SER A 20 12.96 -1.84 10.89
N ALA A 21 12.09 -1.55 9.93
CA ALA A 21 10.66 -1.84 10.06
C ALA A 21 10.34 -3.34 10.05
N LEU A 22 11.03 -4.11 9.21
CA LEU A 22 10.89 -5.57 9.15
C LEU A 22 11.35 -6.23 10.46
N ASP A 23 12.49 -5.78 11.00
CA ASP A 23 13.09 -6.29 12.24
C ASP A 23 12.25 -5.94 13.48
N ARG A 24 11.58 -4.78 13.45
CA ARG A 24 10.63 -4.34 14.48
C ARG A 24 9.25 -4.98 14.35
N GLY A 25 9.11 -5.99 13.48
CA GLY A 25 7.91 -6.81 13.36
C GLY A 25 6.73 -6.12 12.67
N ALA A 26 6.98 -5.17 11.77
CA ALA A 26 5.90 -4.67 10.90
C ALA A 26 5.25 -5.85 10.14
N ASP A 27 3.92 -5.87 10.07
CA ASP A 27 3.17 -6.92 9.38
C ASP A 27 3.27 -6.74 7.86
N LEU A 28 3.35 -5.48 7.42
CA LEU A 28 3.75 -5.06 6.07
C LEU A 28 4.62 -3.80 6.13
N VAL A 29 5.48 -3.60 5.13
CA VAL A 29 6.25 -2.37 4.94
C VAL A 29 5.88 -1.75 3.60
N GLU A 30 5.40 -0.51 3.63
CA GLU A 30 4.91 0.18 2.45
C GLU A 30 6.02 1.02 1.78
N ALA A 31 6.04 1.00 0.45
CA ALA A 31 6.89 1.83 -0.40
C ALA A 31 6.10 2.44 -1.56
N ASP A 32 6.30 3.73 -1.79
CA ASP A 32 5.70 4.49 -2.87
C ASP A 32 6.50 4.31 -4.17
N VAL A 33 5.88 3.76 -5.22
CA VAL A 33 6.53 3.51 -6.51
C VAL A 33 6.08 4.54 -7.55
N HIS A 34 7.04 5.27 -8.13
CA HIS A 34 6.83 6.24 -9.19
C HIS A 34 7.56 5.86 -10.48
N ALA A 35 6.95 6.13 -11.64
CA ALA A 35 7.68 6.10 -12.91
C ALA A 35 8.34 7.46 -13.19
N TYR A 36 9.61 7.47 -13.58
CA TYR A 36 10.31 8.68 -13.99
C TYR A 36 11.42 8.37 -14.99
N ARG A 37 11.38 9.01 -16.17
CA ARG A 37 12.43 8.91 -17.22
C ARG A 37 12.97 7.50 -17.46
N GLY A 38 12.07 6.53 -17.63
CA GLY A 38 12.48 5.14 -17.89
C GLY A 38 12.59 4.28 -16.63
N ARG A 39 12.77 4.88 -15.45
CA ARG A 39 13.06 4.18 -14.18
C ARG A 39 11.81 4.03 -13.32
N LEU A 40 11.87 3.06 -12.41
CA LEU A 40 10.92 2.87 -11.32
C LEU A 40 11.58 3.31 -10.03
N GLU A 41 11.07 4.38 -9.45
CA GLU A 41 11.68 5.07 -8.32
C GLU A 41 10.86 4.89 -7.06
N ILE A 42 11.57 4.75 -5.95
CA ILE A 42 11.02 4.63 -4.63
C ILE A 42 11.10 5.99 -3.94
N ARG A 43 9.96 6.66 -3.80
CA ARG A 43 9.88 8.01 -3.19
C ARG A 43 8.44 8.42 -2.93
N HIS A 44 8.25 9.29 -1.95
CA HIS A 44 6.96 9.94 -1.77
C HIS A 44 6.79 11.25 -2.57
N HIS A 45 7.85 12.05 -2.63
CA HIS A 45 7.82 13.36 -3.27
C HIS A 45 7.36 13.25 -4.72
N LYS A 46 6.66 14.26 -5.24
CA LYS A 46 6.34 14.37 -6.66
C LYS A 46 7.49 15.02 -7.41
N THR A 47 7.53 14.83 -8.72
CA THR A 47 8.50 15.49 -9.59
C THR A 47 8.06 16.91 -9.91
N LEU A 48 8.96 17.88 -9.80
CA LEU A 48 8.81 19.23 -10.36
C LEU A 48 9.98 19.52 -11.30
N GLY A 49 9.79 19.25 -12.59
CA GLY A 49 10.89 19.30 -13.56
C GLY A 49 11.98 18.26 -13.29
N PRO A 50 13.14 18.36 -13.95
CA PRO A 50 14.17 17.32 -13.89
C PRO A 50 14.98 17.30 -12.61
N TRP A 51 15.09 18.44 -11.94
CA TRP A 51 16.02 18.66 -10.83
C TRP A 51 15.34 18.74 -9.47
N TRP A 52 14.01 18.87 -9.41
CA TRP A 52 13.34 19.12 -8.14
C TRP A 52 12.30 18.06 -7.82
N LEU A 53 12.19 17.80 -6.52
CA LEU A 53 11.17 16.98 -5.90
C LEU A 53 10.35 17.88 -4.96
N TRP A 54 9.04 17.64 -4.91
CA TRP A 54 8.12 18.48 -4.16
C TRP A 54 7.16 17.64 -3.31
N GLU A 55 6.99 18.03 -2.05
CA GLU A 55 5.94 17.53 -1.16
C GLU A 55 5.45 18.68 -0.26
N ARG A 56 4.13 18.97 -0.28
CA ARG A 56 3.47 19.85 0.71
C ARG A 56 4.16 21.20 0.97
N GLY A 57 4.72 21.83 -0.06
CA GLY A 57 5.39 23.13 0.05
C GLY A 57 6.91 23.03 0.25
N GLU A 58 7.43 21.85 0.51
CA GLU A 58 8.86 21.59 0.54
C GLU A 58 9.38 21.28 -0.88
N LEU A 59 10.44 21.97 -1.28
CA LEU A 59 11.13 21.76 -2.54
C LEU A 59 12.56 21.28 -2.26
N VAL A 60 12.89 20.08 -2.69
CA VAL A 60 14.20 19.48 -2.46
C VAL A 60 14.88 19.16 -3.77
N LEU A 61 16.20 19.38 -3.83
CA LEU A 61 17.00 19.01 -4.99
C LEU A 61 16.98 17.49 -5.14
N ARG A 62 16.76 17.04 -6.37
CA ARG A 62 16.76 15.65 -6.75
C ARG A 62 18.19 15.08 -6.63
N ARG A 63 18.39 14.29 -5.59
CA ARG A 63 19.58 13.43 -5.43
C ARG A 63 19.31 12.03 -6.00
N ARG A 64 20.24 11.09 -5.80
CA ARG A 64 20.01 9.67 -6.12
C ARG A 64 18.76 9.19 -5.38
N VAL A 65 17.76 8.74 -6.15
CA VAL A 65 16.53 8.14 -5.63
C VAL A 65 16.67 6.62 -5.78
N PRO A 66 16.41 5.82 -4.74
CA PRO A 66 16.45 4.37 -4.85
C PRO A 66 15.49 3.86 -5.93
N GLN A 67 15.90 2.83 -6.65
CA GLN A 67 15.06 2.15 -7.64
C GLN A 67 14.35 0.93 -7.03
N VAL A 68 13.29 0.46 -7.69
CA VAL A 68 12.53 -0.72 -7.25
C VAL A 68 13.43 -1.94 -7.09
N GLU A 69 14.38 -2.16 -8.00
CA GLU A 69 15.29 -3.29 -7.98
C GLU A 69 16.18 -3.26 -6.72
N GLU A 70 16.62 -2.08 -6.30
CA GLU A 70 17.38 -1.90 -5.05
C GLU A 70 16.53 -2.23 -3.82
N LEU A 71 15.25 -1.83 -3.83
CA LEU A 71 14.29 -2.17 -2.78
C LEU A 71 14.02 -3.69 -2.72
N LEU A 72 13.78 -4.33 -3.86
CA LEU A 72 13.51 -5.77 -3.94
C LEU A 72 14.73 -6.59 -3.50
N ALA A 73 15.93 -6.20 -3.93
CA ALA A 73 17.18 -6.81 -3.45
C ALA A 73 17.35 -6.62 -1.94
N ALA A 74 17.08 -5.41 -1.43
CA ALA A 74 17.15 -5.13 -0.01
C ALA A 74 16.08 -5.86 0.81
N ALA A 75 14.91 -6.19 0.24
CA ALA A 75 13.91 -7.01 0.91
C ALA A 75 14.26 -8.51 0.89
N ALA A 76 15.14 -8.94 -0.03
CA ALA A 76 15.65 -10.32 -0.10
C ALA A 76 14.54 -11.38 -0.10
N GLY A 77 13.45 -11.14 -0.85
CA GLY A 77 12.32 -12.08 -0.94
C GLY A 77 11.37 -12.06 0.27
N ASP A 78 11.44 -11.06 1.15
CA ASP A 78 10.48 -10.91 2.25
C ASP A 78 9.07 -10.61 1.70
N PRO A 79 8.05 -11.43 2.05
CA PRO A 79 6.69 -11.27 1.53
C PRO A 79 5.92 -10.09 2.15
N ARG A 80 6.52 -9.38 3.11
CA ARG A 80 5.89 -8.28 3.83
C ARG A 80 5.97 -6.95 3.08
N LEU A 81 6.44 -6.93 1.83
CA LEU A 81 6.41 -5.72 1.01
C LEU A 81 5.00 -5.36 0.53
N MET A 82 4.67 -4.09 0.65
CA MET A 82 3.49 -3.46 0.06
C MET A 82 3.92 -2.29 -0.85
N LEU A 83 3.59 -2.33 -2.13
CA LEU A 83 3.97 -1.31 -3.10
C LEU A 83 2.75 -0.45 -3.48
N ASP A 84 2.78 0.86 -3.18
CA ASP A 84 1.74 1.80 -3.61
C ASP A 84 2.14 2.48 -4.94
N LEU A 85 1.41 2.18 -6.01
CA LEU A 85 1.70 2.74 -7.32
C LEU A 85 1.16 4.16 -7.43
N LYS A 86 2.08 5.10 -7.61
CA LYS A 86 1.79 6.54 -7.65
C LYS A 86 1.86 7.11 -9.06
N GLY A 87 0.88 7.97 -9.35
CA GLY A 87 0.72 8.64 -10.64
C GLY A 87 -0.03 7.80 -11.66
N ILE A 88 -0.03 8.25 -12.91
CA ILE A 88 -0.86 7.69 -13.99
C ILE A 88 -0.07 7.18 -15.19
N HIS A 89 1.26 7.07 -15.06
CA HIS A 89 2.11 6.72 -16.20
C HIS A 89 1.80 5.29 -16.70
N PRO A 90 1.48 5.10 -18.01
CA PRO A 90 0.96 3.83 -18.54
C PRO A 90 1.94 2.65 -18.39
N ARG A 91 3.25 2.91 -18.41
CA ARG A 91 4.28 1.87 -18.25
C ARG A 91 4.68 1.57 -16.81
N LEU A 92 4.12 2.24 -15.81
CA LEU A 92 4.48 2.02 -14.40
C LEU A 92 4.24 0.56 -13.99
N ALA A 93 2.99 0.11 -14.09
CA ALA A 93 2.62 -1.23 -13.67
C ALA A 93 3.21 -2.35 -14.55
N PRO A 94 3.19 -2.27 -15.90
CA PRO A 94 3.84 -3.29 -16.73
C PRO A 94 5.33 -3.45 -16.48
N ARG A 95 6.06 -2.34 -16.23
CA ARG A 95 7.49 -2.44 -15.91
C ARG A 95 7.72 -3.03 -14.53
N LEU A 96 6.88 -2.68 -13.55
CA LEU A 96 6.97 -3.29 -12.23
C LEU A 96 6.75 -4.79 -12.34
N ALA A 97 5.69 -5.23 -13.03
CA ALA A 97 5.38 -6.64 -13.22
C ALA A 97 6.55 -7.43 -13.83
N ALA A 98 7.34 -6.82 -14.73
CA ALA A 98 8.49 -7.46 -15.38
C ALA A 98 9.70 -7.68 -14.45
N VAL A 99 9.74 -7.04 -13.28
CA VAL A 99 10.86 -7.15 -12.32
C VAL A 99 10.46 -7.84 -11.01
N LEU A 100 9.20 -8.24 -10.85
CA LEU A 100 8.77 -9.01 -9.68
C LEU A 100 9.27 -10.46 -9.77
N SER A 101 9.67 -11.02 -8.63
CA SER A 101 9.93 -12.45 -8.46
C SER A 101 8.64 -13.20 -8.08
N ASP A 102 8.74 -14.51 -7.83
CA ASP A 102 7.63 -15.35 -7.33
C ASP A 102 7.28 -15.09 -5.86
N THR A 103 8.02 -14.22 -5.17
CA THR A 103 7.72 -13.80 -3.79
C THR A 103 6.34 -13.14 -3.72
N THR A 104 5.56 -13.46 -2.70
CA THR A 104 4.28 -12.78 -2.48
C THR A 104 4.48 -11.29 -2.22
N ILE A 105 3.80 -10.43 -2.99
CA ILE A 105 3.87 -8.97 -2.81
C ILE A 105 2.46 -8.40 -2.80
N THR A 106 2.22 -7.42 -1.92
CA THR A 106 0.98 -6.65 -1.93
C THR A 106 1.14 -5.41 -2.80
N ILE A 107 0.23 -5.18 -3.74
CA ILE A 107 0.24 -3.97 -4.58
C ILE A 107 -1.06 -3.20 -4.37
N CYS A 108 -0.94 -1.91 -4.07
CA CYS A 108 -2.09 -1.02 -3.97
C CYS A 108 -1.96 0.17 -4.91
N THR A 109 -3.11 0.75 -5.27
CA THR A 109 -3.15 2.02 -6.00
C THR A 109 -4.56 2.59 -6.00
N GLN A 110 -4.68 3.91 -6.19
CA GLN A 110 -5.96 4.57 -6.50
C GLN A 110 -6.34 4.48 -7.99
N HIS A 111 -5.38 4.09 -8.86
CA HIS A 111 -5.56 3.97 -10.30
C HIS A 111 -5.73 2.49 -10.69
N TRP A 112 -6.84 1.88 -10.28
CA TRP A 112 -7.07 0.42 -10.31
C TRP A 112 -6.89 -0.27 -11.67
N TRP A 113 -6.97 0.46 -12.78
CA TRP A 113 -6.68 -0.09 -14.10
C TRP A 113 -5.25 -0.64 -14.20
N MET A 114 -4.31 -0.08 -13.44
CA MET A 114 -2.92 -0.53 -13.37
C MET A 114 -2.78 -1.97 -12.86
N LEU A 115 -3.71 -2.42 -11.99
CA LEU A 115 -3.65 -3.76 -11.41
C LEU A 115 -3.84 -4.86 -12.45
N SER A 116 -4.39 -4.54 -13.62
CA SER A 116 -4.54 -5.50 -14.73
C SER A 116 -3.19 -6.01 -15.27
N ALA A 117 -2.09 -5.30 -15.02
CA ALA A 117 -0.74 -5.74 -15.39
C ALA A 117 -0.26 -6.95 -14.60
N PHE A 118 -0.82 -7.19 -13.40
CA PHE A 118 -0.41 -8.28 -12.50
C PHE A 118 -1.42 -9.43 -12.45
N ARG A 119 -2.48 -9.40 -13.28
CA ARG A 119 -3.59 -10.37 -13.22
C ARG A 119 -3.18 -11.84 -13.36
N HIS A 120 -2.03 -12.10 -13.98
CA HIS A 120 -1.49 -13.43 -14.24
C HIS A 120 -0.40 -13.83 -13.22
N LEU A 121 -0.12 -12.97 -12.24
CA LEU A 121 0.87 -13.22 -11.20
C LEU A 121 0.15 -13.66 -9.93
N PRO A 122 0.08 -14.98 -9.64
CA PRO A 122 -0.71 -15.50 -8.51
C PRO A 122 -0.16 -15.08 -7.15
N ASN A 123 1.11 -14.70 -7.09
CA ASN A 123 1.80 -14.18 -5.91
C ASN A 123 1.49 -12.69 -5.62
N VAL A 124 0.77 -11.99 -6.50
CA VAL A 124 0.46 -10.57 -6.29
C VAL A 124 -0.92 -10.38 -5.66
N ARG A 125 -0.93 -9.80 -4.45
CA ARG A 125 -2.16 -9.43 -3.73
C ARG A 125 -2.62 -8.04 -4.15
N HIS A 126 -3.77 -7.96 -4.80
CA HIS A 126 -4.35 -6.69 -5.27
C HIS A 126 -5.13 -5.96 -4.19
N VAL A 127 -4.76 -4.69 -3.92
CA VAL A 127 -5.46 -3.81 -2.99
C VAL A 127 -6.00 -2.57 -3.69
N LEU A 128 -7.32 -2.38 -3.66
CA LEU A 128 -7.96 -1.19 -4.25
C LEU A 128 -7.93 -0.02 -3.25
N SER A 129 -7.19 1.05 -3.57
CA SER A 129 -7.11 2.23 -2.68
C SER A 129 -8.16 3.30 -3.02
N ALA A 130 -8.75 3.93 -2.00
CA ALA A 130 -9.72 5.03 -2.14
C ALA A 130 -9.49 6.15 -1.10
N GLY A 131 -9.07 7.32 -1.56
CA GLY A 131 -8.81 8.50 -0.72
C GLY A 131 -9.89 9.59 -0.73
N SER A 132 -10.98 9.42 -1.50
CA SER A 132 -12.04 10.42 -1.65
C SER A 132 -13.44 9.80 -1.65
N ARG A 133 -14.48 10.59 -1.34
CA ARG A 133 -15.89 10.14 -1.41
C ARG A 133 -16.25 9.61 -2.80
N ARG A 134 -15.76 10.26 -3.87
CA ARG A 134 -15.95 9.78 -5.26
C ARG A 134 -15.24 8.45 -5.49
N GLY A 135 -14.01 8.29 -5.00
CA GLY A 135 -13.26 7.03 -5.04
C GLY A 135 -13.99 5.91 -4.31
N LEU A 136 -14.48 6.17 -3.09
CA LEU A 136 -15.24 5.20 -2.30
C LEU A 136 -16.54 4.77 -3.00
N ARG A 137 -17.30 5.71 -3.59
CA ARG A 137 -18.51 5.35 -4.38
C ARG A 137 -18.17 4.43 -5.54
N ARG A 138 -17.08 4.71 -6.27
CA ARG A 138 -16.59 3.83 -7.35
C ARG A 138 -16.14 2.47 -6.84
N LEU A 139 -15.54 2.42 -5.65
CA LEU A 139 -15.03 1.19 -5.04
C LEU A 139 -16.21 0.27 -4.73
N ARG A 140 -17.20 0.79 -4.00
CA ARG A 140 -18.43 0.07 -3.68
C ARG A 140 -19.15 -0.41 -4.95
N SER A 141 -19.26 0.45 -5.97
CA SER A 141 -19.86 0.06 -7.25
C SER A 141 -19.08 -1.04 -7.97
N ARG A 142 -17.76 -1.09 -7.83
CA ARG A 142 -16.92 -2.12 -8.45
C ARG A 142 -17.04 -3.44 -7.70
N LEU A 143 -17.02 -3.43 -6.37
CA LEU A 143 -17.10 -4.64 -5.54
C LEU A 143 -18.47 -5.32 -5.65
N ARG A 144 -19.55 -4.56 -5.88
CA ARG A 144 -20.87 -5.14 -6.18
C ARG A 144 -20.91 -5.94 -7.50
N ARG A 145 -19.99 -5.67 -8.43
CA ARG A 145 -19.89 -6.45 -9.66
C ARG A 145 -19.03 -7.67 -9.34
N ARG A 146 -19.60 -8.86 -9.41
CA ARG A 146 -18.83 -10.11 -9.28
C ARG A 146 -17.70 -10.10 -10.32
N SER A 147 -16.48 -10.32 -9.83
CA SER A 147 -15.26 -10.43 -10.63
C SER A 147 -14.73 -11.85 -10.48
N PRO A 148 -14.27 -12.52 -11.55
CA PRO A 148 -13.58 -13.80 -11.43
C PRO A 148 -12.25 -13.67 -10.66
N HIS A 149 -11.71 -12.45 -10.60
CA HIS A 149 -10.54 -12.11 -9.81
C HIS A 149 -10.93 -11.02 -8.81
N PRO A 150 -11.52 -11.37 -7.66
CA PRO A 150 -11.76 -10.40 -6.61
C PRO A 150 -10.42 -9.84 -6.12
N PRO A 151 -10.37 -8.56 -5.69
CA PRO A 151 -9.19 -8.06 -5.02
C PRO A 151 -8.96 -8.82 -3.70
N TYR A 152 -7.71 -8.82 -3.23
CA TYR A 152 -7.35 -9.31 -1.91
C TYR A 152 -7.92 -8.38 -0.82
N GLY A 153 -7.90 -7.08 -1.07
CA GLY A 153 -8.40 -6.11 -0.11
C GLY A 153 -8.63 -4.72 -0.66
N VAL A 154 -8.96 -3.84 0.25
CA VAL A 154 -9.20 -2.42 0.00
C VAL A 154 -8.43 -1.56 1.00
N CYS A 155 -8.03 -0.38 0.57
CA CYS A 155 -7.29 0.56 1.39
C CYS A 155 -8.01 1.92 1.36
N VAL A 156 -8.78 2.23 2.40
CA VAL A 156 -9.68 3.38 2.41
C VAL A 156 -9.19 4.41 3.41
N HIS A 157 -9.20 5.68 3.03
CA HIS A 157 -8.83 6.73 3.97
C HIS A 157 -9.78 6.76 5.18
N ARG A 158 -9.22 6.73 6.40
CA ARG A 158 -9.92 6.67 7.70
C ARG A 158 -11.13 7.57 7.84
N ARG A 159 -11.05 8.81 7.36
CA ARG A 159 -12.15 9.80 7.42
C ARG A 159 -13.40 9.42 6.61
N LEU A 160 -13.30 8.39 5.77
CA LEU A 160 -14.38 7.90 4.91
C LEU A 160 -15.03 6.62 5.45
N LEU A 161 -14.45 6.03 6.51
CA LEU A 161 -14.92 4.77 7.09
C LEU A 161 -15.90 5.00 8.24
N THR A 162 -16.88 4.11 8.31
CA THR A 162 -17.78 3.89 9.45
C THR A 162 -17.79 2.38 9.74
N PRO A 163 -18.21 1.93 10.93
CA PRO A 163 -18.29 0.49 11.25
C PRO A 163 -19.15 -0.30 10.26
N GLU A 164 -20.25 0.29 9.79
CA GLU A 164 -21.16 -0.32 8.82
C GLU A 164 -20.47 -0.51 7.47
N LEU A 165 -19.68 0.48 7.05
CA LEU A 165 -18.92 0.41 5.80
C LEU A 165 -17.78 -0.62 5.89
N VAL A 166 -17.10 -0.73 7.04
CA VAL A 166 -16.09 -1.78 7.23
C VAL A 166 -16.74 -3.16 7.16
N THR A 167 -17.90 -3.33 7.79
CA THR A 167 -18.70 -4.57 7.73
C THR A 167 -19.11 -4.90 6.29
N GLU A 168 -19.64 -3.92 5.54
CA GLU A 168 -19.99 -4.09 4.11
C GLU A 168 -18.78 -4.56 3.29
N LEU A 169 -17.62 -3.95 3.48
CA LEU A 169 -16.41 -4.28 2.72
C LEU A 169 -15.88 -5.68 3.08
N ARG A 170 -15.92 -6.06 4.36
CA ARG A 170 -15.51 -7.40 4.82
C ARG A 170 -16.45 -8.50 4.33
N GLN A 171 -17.76 -8.24 4.30
CA GLN A 171 -18.75 -9.16 3.73
C GLN A 171 -18.52 -9.40 2.22
N ALA A 172 -17.87 -8.48 1.52
CA ALA A 172 -17.41 -8.67 0.14
C ALA A 172 -16.09 -9.48 0.03
N GLY A 173 -15.65 -10.12 1.13
CA GLY A 173 -14.45 -10.96 1.18
C GLY A 173 -13.13 -10.18 1.21
N GLN A 174 -13.16 -8.91 1.56
CA GLN A 174 -12.00 -8.02 1.47
C GLN A 174 -11.34 -7.79 2.83
N VAL A 175 -10.01 -7.84 2.86
CA VAL A 175 -9.23 -7.26 3.96
C VAL A 175 -9.32 -5.73 3.86
N VAL A 176 -9.65 -5.06 4.96
CA VAL A 176 -9.85 -3.61 5.01
C VAL A 176 -8.69 -2.92 5.71
N PHE A 177 -7.87 -2.22 4.92
CA PHE A 177 -6.81 -1.34 5.42
C PHE A 177 -7.27 0.11 5.50
N THR A 178 -6.71 0.86 6.45
CA THR A 178 -7.00 2.28 6.61
C THR A 178 -5.77 3.15 6.82
N TRP A 179 -5.86 4.40 6.37
CA TRP A 179 -4.81 5.41 6.48
C TRP A 179 -5.38 6.84 6.60
N PRO A 180 -4.59 7.81 7.09
CA PRO A 180 -3.40 7.62 7.91
C PRO A 180 -3.78 7.30 9.36
N VAL A 181 -2.93 6.55 10.05
CA VAL A 181 -3.01 6.28 11.49
C VAL A 181 -1.67 6.66 12.11
N ASP A 182 -1.50 7.94 12.46
CA ASP A 182 -0.23 8.48 12.95
C ASP A 182 -0.31 8.98 14.41
N THR A 183 -1.46 8.82 15.07
CA THR A 183 -1.65 9.21 16.49
C THR A 183 -2.42 8.13 17.24
N GLU A 184 -2.38 8.16 18.57
CA GLU A 184 -3.13 7.22 19.42
C GLU A 184 -4.65 7.36 19.22
N GLU A 185 -5.15 8.59 19.08
CA GLU A 185 -6.58 8.83 18.82
C GLU A 185 -6.99 8.26 17.46
N ALA A 186 -6.11 8.33 16.46
CA ALA A 186 -6.35 7.72 15.16
C ALA A 186 -6.34 6.20 15.24
N LEU A 187 -5.46 5.61 16.07
CA LEU A 187 -5.39 4.17 16.30
C LEU A 187 -6.64 3.67 17.03
N ASP A 188 -7.07 4.36 18.07
CA ASP A 188 -8.29 4.02 18.80
C ASP A 188 -9.53 4.17 17.93
N HIS A 189 -9.57 5.19 17.07
CA HIS A 189 -10.61 5.29 16.06
C HIS A 189 -10.57 4.11 15.09
N ALA A 190 -9.40 3.69 14.62
CA ALA A 190 -9.27 2.52 13.75
C ALA A 190 -9.71 1.21 14.44
N ARG A 191 -9.39 1.04 15.73
CA ARG A 191 -9.86 -0.09 16.55
C ARG A 191 -11.38 -0.11 16.67
N ARG A 192 -12.02 1.04 16.92
CA ARG A 192 -13.49 1.16 16.96
C ARG A 192 -14.16 0.86 15.62
N LEU A 193 -13.47 1.11 14.50
CA LEU A 193 -13.95 0.75 13.17
C LEU A 193 -13.84 -0.76 12.87
N ASP A 194 -13.10 -1.54 13.68
CA ASP A 194 -12.79 -2.97 13.46
C ASP A 194 -12.18 -3.27 12.08
N VAL A 195 -11.24 -2.41 11.64
CA VAL A 195 -10.47 -2.62 10.41
C VAL A 195 -9.43 -3.72 10.58
N ASP A 196 -9.06 -4.40 9.49
CA ASP A 196 -8.08 -5.48 9.50
C ASP A 196 -6.63 -4.98 9.52
N GLY A 197 -6.36 -3.74 9.11
CA GLY A 197 -5.01 -3.17 9.12
C GLY A 197 -4.95 -1.64 9.12
N VAL A 198 -3.90 -1.11 9.73
CA VAL A 198 -3.62 0.31 9.86
C VAL A 198 -2.29 0.66 9.19
N ILE A 199 -2.31 1.71 8.37
CA ILE A 199 -1.12 2.23 7.69
C ILE A 199 -0.72 3.54 8.37
N GLY A 200 0.47 3.55 8.97
CA GLY A 200 0.94 4.63 9.82
C GLY A 200 2.45 4.63 10.00
N LYS A 201 2.99 5.73 10.54
CA LYS A 201 4.43 5.88 10.78
C LYS A 201 4.94 5.09 11.99
N HIS A 202 4.06 4.69 12.91
CA HIS A 202 4.44 4.06 14.18
C HIS A 202 4.39 2.53 14.09
N VAL A 203 5.57 1.94 13.86
CA VAL A 203 5.72 0.47 13.83
C VAL A 203 5.60 -0.15 15.22
N SER A 204 5.87 0.59 16.30
CA SER A 204 5.85 0.10 17.68
C SER A 204 4.48 -0.39 18.18
N TRP A 205 3.41 -0.19 17.42
CA TRP A 205 2.11 -0.80 17.69
C TRP A 205 2.06 -2.29 17.31
N SER A 206 3.17 -2.86 16.81
CA SER A 206 3.34 -4.22 16.31
C SER A 206 3.61 -5.30 17.37
N THR A 207 3.46 -5.07 18.69
CA THR A 207 3.77 -6.11 19.70
C THR A 207 2.89 -7.37 19.55
N GLY A 208 3.43 -8.40 18.88
CA GLY A 208 2.81 -9.71 18.65
C GLY A 208 2.95 -10.23 17.20
N VAL A 209 3.28 -11.51 17.05
CA VAL A 209 3.44 -12.20 15.75
C VAL A 209 2.07 -12.43 15.10
N GLY A 210 1.76 -11.71 14.03
CA GLY A 210 0.50 -11.89 13.29
C GLY A 210 0.64 -11.49 11.82
N GLY A 211 1.03 -12.43 10.96
CA GLY A 211 1.08 -12.19 9.52
C GLY A 211 -0.31 -11.90 8.93
N PRO A 212 -0.39 -11.23 7.77
CA PRO A 212 -1.66 -10.98 7.09
C PRO A 212 -2.42 -12.29 6.84
N PRO A 213 -3.74 -12.34 7.12
CA PRO A 213 -4.54 -13.54 6.89
C PRO A 213 -4.57 -13.87 5.38
N THR A 214 -4.55 -15.16 5.07
CA THR A 214 -4.83 -15.64 3.72
C THR A 214 -6.35 -15.61 3.52
N PRO A 215 -6.88 -14.98 2.47
CA PRO A 215 -8.32 -15.08 2.19
C PRO A 215 -8.68 -16.54 1.94
N ALA A 216 -9.86 -16.94 2.42
CA ALA A 216 -10.44 -18.25 2.20
C ALA A 216 -10.86 -18.45 0.74
#